data_AF-A0A6J2BWG7-F1
#
_entry.id   AF-A0A6J2BWG7-F1
#
_cell.length_a   1.000
_cell.length_b   1.000
_cell.length_c   1.000
_cell.angle_alpha   90.00
_cell.angle_beta   90.00
_cell.angle_gamma   90.00
#
_symmetry.space_group_name_H-M   'P 1'
#
loop_
_entity.id
_entity.type
_entity.pdbx_description
1 polymer ?
#
loop_
_entity_poly.entity_id
_entity_poly.type
_entity_poly.pdbx_seq_one_letter_code
_entity_poly.pdbx_strand_id
1 'polypeptide(L)'
;MGAPGGKINRPRTELKKKLFKRRRVLSRERRLKHRVIGAVIDEGLITRNHLKKRASSARANITLSGKKRRKLLQQIRLAQKEKAAMEVEAPTRPVRTSEPRPKRQKKTKAPQDVDMEDLEDDN
;
A
#
# COMPACT_ATOMS: atom_id res chain seq x y z
N MET A 1 31.34 -18.50 -6.08
CA MET A 1 31.32 -17.99 -4.69
C MET A 1 32.77 -17.78 -4.25
N GLY A 2 33.30 -16.56 -4.41
CA GLY A 2 34.71 -16.27 -4.06
C GLY A 2 34.94 -16.41 -2.56
N ALA A 3 36.04 -17.07 -2.17
CA ALA A 3 36.46 -17.16 -0.78
C ALA A 3 36.53 -15.74 -0.17
N PRO A 4 36.16 -15.55 1.11
CA PRO A 4 36.18 -14.23 1.73
C PRO A 4 37.63 -13.70 1.73
N GLY A 5 37.92 -12.82 0.78
CA GLY A 5 39.26 -12.29 0.47
C GLY A 5 39.79 -11.38 1.57
N GLY A 6 40.14 -11.98 2.72
CA GLY A 6 40.98 -11.34 3.71
C GLY A 6 42.43 -11.54 3.31
N LYS A 7 43.13 -10.48 2.86
CA LYS A 7 44.58 -10.54 2.67
C LYS A 7 45.20 -11.01 4.00
N ILE A 8 45.87 -12.16 3.96
CA ILE A 8 46.47 -12.84 5.12
C ILE A 8 47.42 -11.90 5.88
N ASN A 9 48.07 -11.00 5.15
CA ASN A 9 49.08 -10.08 5.67
C ASN A 9 48.54 -8.69 6.07
N ARG A 10 47.21 -8.48 6.18
CA ARG A 10 46.67 -7.20 6.68
C ARG A 10 46.71 -7.17 8.22
N PRO A 11 47.14 -6.05 8.83
CA PRO A 11 47.11 -5.92 10.28
C PRO A 11 45.67 -6.06 10.79
N ARG A 12 45.50 -6.80 11.90
CA ARG A 12 44.18 -7.00 12.53
C ARG A 12 43.69 -5.68 13.12
N THR A 13 42.42 -5.35 12.88
CA THR A 13 41.77 -4.22 13.56
C THR A 13 41.70 -4.46 15.07
N GLU A 14 41.61 -3.37 15.84
CA GLU A 14 41.50 -3.43 17.32
C GLU A 14 40.36 -4.33 17.81
N LEU A 15 39.25 -4.38 17.08
CA LEU A 15 38.15 -5.31 17.37
C LEU A 15 38.54 -6.76 17.09
N LYS A 16 39.25 -7.07 15.99
CA LYS A 16 39.73 -8.44 15.70
C LYS A 16 40.76 -8.92 16.74
N LYS A 17 41.55 -8.02 17.32
CA LYS A 17 42.45 -8.33 18.44
C LYS A 17 41.69 -8.65 19.74
N LYS A 18 40.55 -7.99 20.00
CA LYS A 18 39.75 -8.12 21.23
C LYS A 18 38.48 -8.97 21.00
N LEU A 19 38.61 -10.30 21.14
CA LEU A 19 37.55 -11.27 20.83
C LEU A 19 36.19 -10.98 21.50
N PHE A 20 36.17 -10.71 22.80
CA PHE A 20 34.93 -10.43 23.53
C PHE A 20 34.25 -9.13 23.09
N LYS A 21 35.03 -8.07 22.84
CA LYS A 21 34.50 -6.80 22.29
C LYS A 21 33.92 -7.02 20.89
N ARG A 22 34.60 -7.78 20.03
CA ARG A 22 34.09 -8.14 18.70
C ARG A 22 32.78 -8.91 18.78
N ARG A 23 32.68 -9.95 19.62
CA ARG A 23 31.43 -10.70 19.81
C ARG A 23 30.27 -9.81 20.27
N ARG A 24 30.54 -8.86 21.18
CA ARG A 24 29.56 -7.89 21.68
C ARG A 24 29.08 -6.96 20.56
N VAL A 25 30.00 -6.37 19.80
CA VAL A 25 29.68 -5.44 18.70
C VAL A 25 28.88 -6.16 17.60
N LEU A 26 29.35 -7.33 17.14
CA LEU A 26 28.64 -8.10 16.11
C LEU A 26 27.24 -8.54 16.56
N SER A 27 27.08 -8.92 17.82
CA SER A 27 25.77 -9.26 18.38
C SER A 27 24.84 -8.05 18.40
N ARG A 28 25.35 -6.87 18.76
CA ARG A 28 24.58 -5.61 18.73
C ARG A 28 24.17 -5.26 17.30
N GLU A 29 25.09 -5.33 16.34
CA GLU A 29 24.80 -5.08 14.92
C GLU A 29 23.77 -6.04 14.35
N ARG A 30 23.89 -7.35 14.65
CA ARG A 30 22.88 -8.35 14.27
C ARG A 30 21.52 -7.99 14.83
N ARG A 31 21.42 -7.59 16.11
CA ARG A 31 20.15 -7.16 16.69
C ARG A 31 19.59 -5.92 16.01
N LEU A 32 20.44 -4.95 15.66
CA LEU A 32 20.02 -3.73 14.94
C LEU A 32 19.48 -4.06 13.55
N LYS A 33 20.10 -4.97 12.80
CA LYS A 33 19.63 -5.40 11.47
C LYS A 33 18.23 -6.01 11.48
N HIS A 34 17.85 -6.70 12.57
CA HIS A 34 16.52 -7.29 12.70
C HIS A 34 15.45 -6.31 13.21
N ARG A 35 15.83 -5.07 13.57
CA ARG A 35 14.86 -4.02 13.88
C ARG A 35 14.35 -3.45 12.57
N VAL A 36 13.06 -3.65 12.31
CA VAL A 36 12.38 -2.98 11.19
C VAL A 36 11.99 -1.60 11.66
N ILE A 37 12.65 -0.57 11.12
CA ILE A 37 12.35 0.83 11.37
C ILE A 37 11.55 1.34 10.17
N GLY A 38 10.39 1.97 10.41
CA GLY A 38 9.60 2.63 9.38
C GLY A 38 8.40 1.82 8.91
N ALA A 39 8.50 1.14 7.77
CA ALA A 39 7.32 0.73 7.01
C ALA A 39 6.62 -0.54 7.54
N VAL A 40 5.30 -0.44 7.72
CA VAL A 40 4.43 -1.60 7.87
C VAL A 40 3.98 -2.01 6.46
N ILE A 41 4.42 -3.17 5.99
CA ILE A 41 4.15 -3.64 4.61
C ILE A 41 2.64 -3.81 4.33
N ASP A 42 1.86 -4.14 5.37
CA ASP A 42 0.45 -4.52 5.25
C ASP A 42 -0.47 -3.59 6.07
N GLU A 43 -0.22 -2.27 6.11
CA GLU A 43 -0.97 -1.30 6.94
C GLU A 43 -2.49 -1.42 6.81
N GLY A 44 -3.00 -1.60 5.59
CA GLY A 44 -4.44 -1.74 5.32
C GLY A 44 -5.04 -3.12 5.60
N LEU A 45 -4.23 -4.13 5.92
CA LEU A 45 -4.68 -5.52 6.16
C LEU A 45 -4.40 -5.99 7.59
N ILE A 46 -3.42 -5.38 8.26
CA ILE A 46 -3.02 -5.70 9.63
C ILE A 46 -4.02 -5.11 10.62
N THR A 47 -4.28 -5.82 11.72
CA THR A 47 -5.20 -5.33 12.75
C THR A 47 -4.60 -4.23 13.61
N ARG A 48 -5.44 -3.33 14.14
CA ARG A 48 -5.03 -2.26 15.08
C ARG A 48 -4.13 -2.76 16.22
N ASN A 49 -4.39 -3.95 16.75
CA ASN A 49 -3.60 -4.54 17.84
C ASN A 49 -2.15 -4.80 17.44
N HIS A 50 -1.90 -5.25 16.20
CA HIS A 50 -0.55 -5.45 15.70
C HIS A 50 0.18 -4.13 15.46
N LEU A 51 -0.53 -3.10 14.99
CA LEU A 51 0.01 -1.74 14.87
C LEU A 51 0.42 -1.20 16.25
N LYS A 52 -0.43 -1.38 17.27
CA LYS A 52 -0.12 -1.01 18.66
C LYS A 52 1.11 -1.76 19.21
N LYS A 53 1.25 -3.05 18.91
CA LYS A 53 2.43 -3.87 19.28
C LYS A 53 3.72 -3.43 18.58
N ARG A 54 3.63 -2.93 17.35
CA ARG A 54 4.78 -2.32 16.63
C ARG A 54 5.14 -0.96 17.20
N ALA A 55 4.15 -0.12 17.47
CA ALA A 55 4.35 1.22 18.02
C ALA A 55 5.02 1.17 19.39
N SER A 56 4.65 0.19 20.24
CA SER A 56 5.28 0.01 21.55
C SER A 56 6.67 -0.64 21.51
N SER A 57 7.05 -1.30 20.41
CA SER A 57 8.34 -1.98 20.29
C SER A 57 8.88 -2.00 18.86
N ALA A 58 9.97 -1.26 18.64
CA ALA A 58 10.73 -1.27 17.37
C ALA A 58 11.42 -2.62 17.06
N ARG A 59 11.34 -3.62 17.96
CA ARG A 59 11.81 -4.99 17.71
C ARG A 59 10.71 -5.91 17.19
N ALA A 60 9.44 -5.52 17.32
CA ALA A 60 8.32 -6.33 16.92
C ALA A 60 8.16 -6.31 15.38
N ASN A 61 8.82 -7.24 14.70
CA ASN A 61 8.65 -7.42 13.25
C ASN A 61 7.40 -8.27 12.96
N ILE A 62 6.22 -7.69 13.19
CA ILE A 62 4.96 -8.42 12.99
C ILE A 62 4.39 -8.06 11.62
N THR A 63 4.64 -8.90 10.62
CA THR A 63 4.02 -8.88 9.29
C THR A 63 3.01 -10.01 9.15
N LEU A 64 2.09 -9.93 8.18
CA LEU A 64 1.23 -11.06 7.87
C LEU A 64 2.05 -12.12 7.13
N SER A 65 1.84 -13.39 7.46
CA SER A 65 2.28 -14.48 6.59
C SER A 65 1.63 -14.34 5.22
N GLY A 66 2.37 -14.70 4.16
CA GLY A 66 1.88 -14.58 2.77
C GLY A 66 0.53 -15.27 2.54
N LYS A 67 0.27 -16.40 3.20
CA LYS A 67 -1.03 -17.10 3.14
C LYS A 67 -2.16 -16.24 3.72
N LYS A 68 -1.93 -15.62 4.89
CA LYS A 68 -2.90 -14.76 5.56
C LYS A 68 -3.17 -13.49 4.75
N ARG A 69 -2.11 -12.86 4.24
CA ARG A 69 -2.21 -11.69 3.35
C ARG A 69 -3.06 -12.00 2.11
N ARG A 70 -2.78 -13.13 1.43
CA ARG A 70 -3.54 -13.58 0.25
C ARG A 70 -5.02 -13.81 0.58
N LYS A 71 -5.31 -14.47 1.70
CA LYS A 71 -6.69 -14.77 2.12
C LYS A 71 -7.50 -13.51 2.44
N LEU A 72 -6.92 -12.56 3.16
CA LEU A 72 -7.59 -11.28 3.46
C LEU A 72 -7.87 -10.47 2.19
N LEU A 73 -6.90 -10.40 1.27
CA LEU A 73 -7.11 -9.74 -0.03
C LEU A 73 -8.19 -10.43 -0.87
N GLN A 74 -8.26 -11.76 -0.84
CA GLN A 74 -9.31 -12.51 -1.54
C GLN A 74 -10.70 -12.19 -0.97
N GLN A 75 -10.82 -12.13 0.36
CA GLN A 75 -12.08 -11.77 1.03
C GLN A 75 -12.53 -10.36 0.68
N ILE A 76 -11.62 -9.38 0.71
CA ILE A 76 -11.93 -7.98 0.34
C ILE A 76 -12.43 -7.90 -1.11
N ARG A 77 -11.78 -8.61 -2.04
CA ARG A 77 -12.21 -8.64 -3.45
C ARG A 77 -13.61 -9.23 -3.63
N LEU A 78 -13.93 -10.32 -2.94
CA LEU A 78 -15.25 -10.94 -2.99
C LEU A 78 -16.32 -10.00 -2.43
N ALA A 79 -16.08 -9.42 -1.25
CA ALA A 79 -17.00 -8.47 -0.64
C ALA A 79 -17.21 -7.22 -1.51
N GLN A 80 -16.18 -6.72 -2.19
CA GLN A 80 -16.30 -5.62 -3.16
C GLN A 80 -17.14 -6.00 -4.37
N LYS A 81 -16.97 -7.22 -4.90
CA LYS A 81 -17.76 -7.73 -6.02
C LYS A 81 -19.23 -7.90 -5.63
N GLU A 82 -19.51 -8.46 -4.45
CA GLU A 82 -20.86 -8.61 -3.91
C GLU A 82 -21.53 -7.26 -3.68
N LYS A 83 -20.80 -6.31 -3.06
CA LYS A 83 -21.29 -4.95 -2.85
C LYS A 83 -21.64 -4.26 -4.18
N ALA A 84 -20.76 -4.36 -5.17
CA ALA A 84 -21.00 -3.77 -6.50
C ALA A 84 -22.17 -4.43 -7.24
N ALA A 85 -22.37 -5.74 -7.08
CA ALA A 85 -23.52 -6.44 -7.66
C ALA A 85 -24.85 -6.06 -6.98
N MET A 86 -24.84 -5.75 -5.68
CA MET A 86 -26.02 -5.30 -4.94
C MET A 86 -26.35 -3.81 -5.14
N GLU A 87 -25.37 -2.96 -5.45
CA GLU A 87 -25.57 -1.50 -5.69
C GLU A 87 -26.25 -1.17 -7.04
N VAL A 88 -26.93 -2.13 -7.70
CA VAL A 88 -27.62 -1.94 -8.99
C VAL A 88 -28.96 -1.16 -8.87
N GLU A 89 -29.46 -0.86 -7.67
CA GLU A 89 -30.77 -0.19 -7.52
C GLU A 89 -30.79 0.92 -6.46
N ALA A 90 -29.90 1.91 -6.57
CA ALA A 90 -30.08 3.20 -5.90
C ALA A 90 -29.65 4.36 -6.80
N PRO A 91 -30.54 4.88 -7.67
CA PRO A 91 -30.35 6.22 -8.19
C PRO A 91 -30.37 7.18 -7.01
N THR A 92 -29.20 7.69 -6.64
CA THR A 92 -29.12 8.85 -5.76
C THR A 92 -29.80 9.99 -6.50
N ARG A 93 -31.00 10.36 -6.05
CA ARG A 93 -31.70 11.55 -6.53
C ARG A 93 -30.72 12.73 -6.40
N PRO A 94 -30.48 13.52 -7.45
CA PRO A 94 -29.70 14.73 -7.30
C PRO A 94 -30.51 15.69 -6.43
N VAL A 95 -30.07 15.88 -5.18
CA VAL A 95 -30.58 16.94 -4.31
C VAL A 95 -30.22 18.26 -4.97
N ARG A 96 -31.20 18.84 -5.66
CA ARG A 96 -31.17 20.20 -6.18
C ARG A 96 -31.22 21.15 -4.98
N THR A 97 -30.09 21.74 -4.63
CA THR A 97 -30.04 23.02 -3.93
C THR A 97 -29.12 23.97 -4.67
N SER A 98 -29.74 25.04 -5.18
CA SER A 98 -29.22 26.34 -5.63
C SER A 98 -28.18 26.89 -4.64
N GLU A 99 -27.04 27.52 -4.97
CA GLU A 99 -26.64 28.62 -5.88
C GLU A 99 -25.08 28.74 -5.89
N PRO A 100 -24.41 29.81 -6.42
CA PRO A 100 -24.49 30.41 -7.75
C PRO A 100 -23.15 30.25 -8.52
N ARG A 101 -23.23 30.17 -9.85
CA ARG A 101 -22.06 30.16 -10.75
C ARG A 101 -21.44 31.56 -10.90
N PRO A 102 -20.11 31.73 -10.91
CA PRO A 102 -19.48 32.95 -11.41
C PRO A 102 -19.54 33.01 -12.96
N LYS A 103 -19.71 34.23 -13.46
CA LYS A 103 -20.12 34.59 -14.84
C LYS A 103 -19.03 34.35 -15.90
N ARG A 104 -19.46 33.70 -16.98
CA ARG A 104 -19.13 33.79 -18.43
C ARG A 104 -17.86 34.55 -18.87
N GLN A 105 -17.08 33.90 -19.75
CA GLN A 105 -16.55 34.54 -20.96
C GLN A 105 -17.21 33.90 -22.19
N LYS A 106 -17.78 34.76 -23.04
CA LYS A 106 -18.45 34.41 -24.30
C LYS A 106 -17.40 34.15 -25.39
N LYS A 107 -17.57 33.09 -26.18
CA LYS A 107 -17.30 33.13 -27.62
C LYS A 107 -18.47 32.46 -28.35
N THR A 108 -18.91 33.17 -29.39
CA THR A 108 -20.07 32.92 -30.24
C THR A 108 -19.71 32.06 -31.45
N LYS A 109 -20.53 31.06 -31.77
CA LYS A 109 -21.09 30.79 -33.11
C LYS A 109 -22.18 29.71 -32.98
N ALA A 110 -23.26 29.88 -33.74
CA ALA A 110 -24.45 29.03 -33.83
C ALA A 110 -24.68 28.65 -35.32
N PRO A 111 -25.78 27.98 -35.71
CA PRO A 111 -26.06 26.54 -35.53
C PRO A 111 -26.39 25.85 -36.89
N GLN A 112 -26.41 24.52 -36.93
CA GLN A 112 -27.11 23.70 -37.95
C GLN A 112 -27.22 22.30 -37.34
N ASP A 113 -28.36 21.85 -36.81
CA ASP A 113 -29.62 21.48 -37.47
C ASP A 113 -29.41 20.40 -38.53
N VAL A 114 -29.59 19.13 -38.15
CA VAL A 114 -30.50 18.16 -38.80
C VAL A 114 -30.83 17.04 -37.79
N ASP A 115 -32.10 16.95 -37.40
CA ASP A 115 -32.74 15.75 -36.83
C ASP A 115 -33.00 14.73 -37.96
N MET A 116 -32.77 13.44 -37.73
CA MET A 116 -33.48 12.37 -38.46
C MET A 116 -33.61 11.14 -37.56
N GLU A 117 -34.86 10.70 -37.50
CA GLU A 117 -35.50 9.75 -36.60
C GLU A 117 -35.18 8.28 -36.89
N ASP A 118 -35.60 7.45 -35.93
CA ASP A 118 -35.85 6.00 -35.90
C ASP A 118 -35.73 5.20 -37.21
N LEU A 119 -35.09 4.04 -37.08
CA LEU A 119 -35.70 2.80 -37.59
C LEU A 119 -35.50 1.66 -36.59
N GLU A 120 -36.65 1.14 -36.17
CA GLU A 120 -36.90 -0.05 -35.38
C GLU A 120 -36.37 -1.33 -36.05
N ASP A 121 -36.26 -2.35 -35.20
CA ASP A 121 -36.29 -3.80 -35.41
C ASP A 121 -36.46 -4.36 -36.84
N ASP A 122 -35.62 -5.36 -37.18
CA ASP A 122 -36.09 -6.59 -37.84
C ASP A 122 -35.02 -7.71 -37.86
N ASN A 123 -35.48 -8.91 -37.45
CA ASN A 123 -34.92 -10.28 -37.52
C ASN A 123 -33.94 -10.79 -36.45
#